data_AF-A0A2D4MJQ0-F1
#
_entry.id   AF-A0A2D4MJQ0-F1
#
_cell.length_a   1.000
_cell.length_b   1.000
_cell.length_c   1.000
_cell.angle_alpha   90.00
_cell.angle_beta   90.00
_cell.angle_gamma   90.00
#
_symmetry.space_group_name_H-M   'P 1'
#
loop_
_entity.id
_entity.type
_entity.pdbx_description
1 polymer ?
#
loop_
_entity_poly.entity_id
_entity_poly.type
_entity_poly.pdbx_seq_one_letter_code
_entity_poly.pdbx_strand_id
1 'polypeptide(L)'
;SEAMLLWAEKHLASVRAEHISGEANVKADWLSRQTVDQGEWQLHPDIFRDVVRKFGQPSVDLFATPLNTQLPRFFSRYRERGAENNNALRCPWPKSLLYAFPPLPLIPQVIRRVID
;
A
#
# COMPACT_ATOMS: atom_id res chain seq x y z
N SER A 1 -1.95 -18.55 10.63
CA SER A 1 -1.44 -17.43 9.81
C SER A 1 -1.40 -17.78 8.31
N GLU A 2 -1.08 -19.01 7.91
CA GLU A 2 -1.01 -19.42 6.48
C GLU A 2 -2.33 -19.38 5.70
N ALA A 3 -3.47 -19.60 6.36
CA ALA A 3 -4.78 -19.65 5.69
C ALA A 3 -5.17 -18.32 5.00
N MET A 4 -4.73 -17.18 5.55
CA MET A 4 -5.01 -15.86 4.97
C MET A 4 -4.18 -15.59 3.70
N LEU A 5 -2.93 -16.07 3.67
CA LEU A 5 -2.03 -15.89 2.52
C LEU A 5 -2.49 -16.74 1.34
N LEU A 6 -2.85 -18.00 1.58
CA LEU A 6 -3.40 -18.89 0.55
C LEU A 6 -4.75 -18.38 0.01
N TRP A 7 -5.57 -17.76 0.85
CA TRP A 7 -6.80 -17.11 0.40
C TRP A 7 -6.52 -15.91 -0.50
N ALA A 8 -5.58 -15.04 -0.11
CA ALA A 8 -5.19 -13.89 -0.92
C ALA A 8 -4.60 -14.31 -2.27
N GLU A 9 -3.69 -15.30 -2.30
CA GLU A 9 -3.08 -15.79 -3.55
C GLU A 9 -4.11 -16.36 -4.54
N LYS A 10 -5.11 -17.09 -4.04
CA LYS A 10 -6.14 -17.71 -4.88
C LYS A 10 -7.14 -16.69 -5.46
N HIS A 11 -7.32 -15.55 -4.81
CA HIS A 11 -8.29 -14.52 -5.23
C HIS A 11 -7.62 -13.26 -5.84
N LEU A 12 -6.30 -13.12 -5.77
CA LEU A 12 -5.52 -12.05 -6.43
C LEU A 12 -5.33 -12.26 -7.94
N ALA A 13 -5.65 -13.45 -8.47
CA ALA A 13 -5.58 -13.73 -9.91
C ALA A 13 -6.61 -12.93 -10.74
N SER A 14 -7.51 -12.21 -10.08
CA SER A 14 -8.36 -11.18 -10.67
C SER A 14 -8.50 -10.06 -9.65
N VAL A 15 -7.68 -9.02 -9.74
CA VAL A 15 -7.95 -7.78 -9.00
C VAL A 15 -9.16 -7.11 -9.66
N ARG A 16 -10.35 -7.58 -9.30
CA ARG A 16 -11.60 -6.90 -9.61
C ARG A 16 -11.96 -6.08 -8.38
N ALA A 17 -11.80 -4.76 -8.48
CA ALA A 17 -12.20 -3.84 -7.42
C ALA A 17 -13.74 -3.82 -7.33
N GLU A 18 -14.31 -4.62 -6.43
CA GLU A 18 -15.70 -4.44 -6.03
C GLU A 18 -15.77 -3.31 -5.02
N HIS A 19 -16.49 -2.24 -5.38
CA HIS A 19 -16.75 -1.10 -4.52
C HIS A 19 -17.68 -1.53 -3.37
N ILE A 20 -17.09 -1.83 -2.20
CA ILE A 20 -17.87 -2.05 -0.97
C ILE A 20 -18.45 -0.71 -0.53
N SER A 21 -19.77 -0.62 -0.41
CA SER A 21 -20.48 0.57 0.05
C SER A 21 -19.97 0.99 1.44
N GLY A 22 -19.83 2.31 1.66
CA GLY A 22 -19.21 2.87 2.87
C GLY A 22 -19.81 2.41 4.20
N GLU A 23 -21.08 1.97 4.20
CA GLU A 23 -21.78 1.41 5.36
C GLU A 23 -21.18 0.07 5.85
N ALA A 24 -20.68 -0.77 4.94
CA ALA A 24 -20.00 -2.02 5.29
C ALA A 24 -18.54 -1.80 5.72
N ASN A 25 -17.94 -0.65 5.35
CA ASN A 25 -16.59 -0.29 5.75
C ASN A 25 -16.53 0.34 7.16
N VAL A 26 -17.66 0.63 7.82
CA VAL A 26 -17.71 1.32 9.11
C VAL A 26 -16.89 0.62 10.20
N LYS A 27 -16.87 -0.73 10.24
CA LYS A 27 -16.06 -1.48 11.22
C LYS A 27 -14.56 -1.40 10.93
N ALA A 28 -14.14 -1.57 9.68
CA ALA A 28 -12.73 -1.48 9.28
C ALA A 28 -12.21 -0.03 9.38
N ASP A 29 -13.06 0.94 9.02
CA ASP A 29 -12.82 2.36 9.16
C ASP A 29 -12.70 2.74 10.65
N TRP A 30 -13.57 2.25 11.53
CA TRP A 30 -13.45 2.45 12.99
C TRP A 30 -12.18 1.84 13.60
N LEU A 31 -11.83 0.60 13.24
CA LEU A 31 -10.59 -0.05 13.67
C LEU A 31 -9.33 0.63 13.11
N SER A 32 -9.40 1.22 11.91
CA SER A 32 -8.28 1.97 11.31
C SER A 32 -8.13 3.40 11.84
N ARG A 33 -9.20 3.97 12.43
CA ARG A 33 -9.21 5.31 13.06
C ARG A 33 -8.65 5.30 14.49
N GLN A 34 -8.60 4.14 15.14
CA GLN A 34 -7.84 3.95 16.38
C GLN A 34 -6.33 3.89 16.04
N THR A 35 -5.74 5.07 15.81
CA THR A 35 -4.29 5.31 15.78
C THR A 35 -3.47 4.22 15.10
N VAL A 36 -3.71 4.02 13.80
CA VAL A 36 -2.76 3.28 12.97
C VAL A 36 -1.52 4.16 12.82
N ASP A 37 -0.54 3.89 13.69
CA ASP A 37 0.77 4.52 13.62
C ASP A 37 1.40 4.14 12.28
N GLN A 38 1.51 5.12 11.39
CA GLN A 38 2.08 4.94 10.06
C GLN A 38 3.55 4.49 10.14
N GLY A 39 4.19 4.63 11.31
CA GLY A 39 5.54 4.11 11.57
C GLY A 39 5.63 2.60 11.74
N GLU A 40 4.54 1.90 12.06
CA GLU A 40 4.58 0.46 12.40
C GLU A 40 4.06 -0.46 11.29
N TRP A 41 3.29 0.05 10.33
CA TRP A 41 2.71 -0.81 9.30
C TRP A 41 3.59 -0.87 8.06
N GLN A 42 4.18 -2.03 7.82
CA GLN A 42 4.73 -2.43 6.53
C GLN A 42 4.31 -3.87 6.25
N LEU A 43 4.32 -4.26 4.98
CA LEU A 43 4.24 -5.67 4.62
C LEU A 43 5.43 -6.40 5.23
N HIS A 44 5.21 -7.60 5.78
CA HIS A 44 6.28 -8.39 6.37
C HIS A 44 7.42 -8.57 5.36
N PRO A 45 8.71 -8.39 5.74
CA PRO A 45 9.83 -8.40 4.79
C PRO A 45 9.92 -9.66 3.93
N ASP A 46 9.57 -10.82 4.47
CA ASP A 46 9.52 -12.07 3.71
C ASP A 46 8.46 -12.03 2.60
N ILE A 47 7.27 -11.54 2.92
CA ILE A 47 6.17 -11.43 1.95
C ILE A 47 6.51 -10.38 0.90
N PHE A 48 7.10 -9.25 1.30
CA PHE A 48 7.60 -8.25 0.35
C PHE A 48 8.62 -8.86 -0.60
N ARG A 49 9.59 -9.62 -0.08
CA ARG A 49 10.59 -10.33 -0.89
C ARG A 49 9.95 -11.34 -1.85
N ASP A 50 8.92 -12.05 -1.44
CA ASP A 50 8.21 -12.99 -2.31
C ASP A 50 7.42 -12.26 -3.41
N VAL A 51 6.79 -11.13 -3.08
CA VAL A 51 6.16 -10.23 -4.06
C VAL A 51 7.20 -9.72 -5.06
N VAL A 52 8.35 -9.25 -4.59
CA VAL A 52 9.46 -8.77 -5.44
C VAL A 52 9.98 -9.87 -6.37
N ARG A 53 10.16 -11.10 -5.86
CA ARG A 53 10.56 -12.25 -6.68
C ARG A 53 9.55 -12.58 -7.77
N LYS A 54 8.26 -12.43 -7.47
CA LYS A 54 7.16 -12.78 -8.37
C LYS A 54 6.88 -11.72 -9.44
N PHE A 55 6.92 -10.44 -9.07
CA PHE A 55 6.48 -9.32 -9.93
C PHE A 55 7.61 -8.39 -10.39
N GLY A 56 8.84 -8.59 -9.88
CA GLY A 56 9.99 -7.75 -10.15
C GLY A 56 10.26 -6.72 -9.05
N GLN A 57 11.45 -6.12 -9.10
CA GLN A 57 11.89 -5.11 -8.12
C GLN A 57 11.22 -3.76 -8.38
N PRO A 58 10.33 -3.28 -7.49
CA PRO A 58 9.78 -1.95 -7.56
C PRO A 58 10.87 -0.90 -7.30
N SER A 59 10.75 0.24 -7.98
CA SER A 59 11.70 1.34 -7.87
C SER A 59 11.39 2.30 -6.73
N VAL A 60 10.10 2.45 -6.37
CA VAL A 60 9.61 3.42 -5.37
C VAL A 60 8.47 2.82 -4.56
N ASP A 61 8.48 3.04 -3.24
CA ASP A 61 7.35 2.78 -2.34
C ASP A 61 6.48 4.04 -2.24
N LEU A 62 5.19 3.95 -2.55
CA LEU A 62 4.27 5.09 -2.52
C LEU A 62 3.73 5.43 -1.12
N PHE A 63 3.85 4.52 -0.15
CA PHE A 63 3.20 4.63 1.17
C PHE A 63 4.14 4.22 2.31
N ALA A 64 5.32 4.84 2.39
CA ALA A 64 6.29 4.55 3.44
C ALA A 64 6.77 5.78 4.20
N THR A 65 7.52 5.53 5.25
CA THR A 65 8.23 6.49 6.10
C THR A 65 9.70 6.09 6.13
N PRO A 66 10.59 6.97 6.64
CA PRO A 66 11.99 6.59 6.82
C PRO A 66 12.21 5.37 7.73
N LEU A 67 11.23 5.03 8.58
CA LEU A 67 11.34 3.95 9.57
C LEU A 67 10.88 2.59 9.06
N ASN A 68 10.00 2.54 8.06
CA ASN A 68 9.37 1.32 7.57
C ASN A 68 9.55 1.09 6.07
N THR A 69 10.34 1.91 5.38
CA THR A 69 10.57 1.73 3.95
C THR A 69 11.36 0.46 3.68
N GLN A 70 10.86 -0.36 2.76
CA GLN A 70 11.56 -1.54 2.25
C GLN A 70 12.31 -1.24 0.94
N LEU A 71 12.25 0.02 0.49
CA LEU A 71 12.91 0.52 -0.71
C LEU A 71 13.75 1.76 -0.39
N PRO A 72 14.86 1.97 -1.11
CA PRO A 72 15.69 3.16 -0.92
C PRO A 72 14.97 4.45 -1.32
N ARG A 73 13.99 4.35 -2.23
CA ARG A 73 13.21 5.47 -2.74
C ARG A 73 11.77 5.29 -2.30
N PHE A 74 11.18 6.32 -1.71
CA PHE A 74 9.81 6.25 -1.22
C PHE A 74 9.14 7.62 -1.17
N PHE A 75 7.81 7.61 -1.17
CA PHE A 75 6.96 8.76 -0.88
C PHE A 75 6.37 8.59 0.52
N SER A 76 6.27 9.70 1.23
CA SER A 76 5.71 9.75 2.59
C SER A 76 4.37 10.47 2.64
N ARG A 77 3.59 10.25 3.68
CA ARG A 77 2.31 10.95 3.85
C ARG A 77 2.50 12.46 4.03
N TYR A 78 3.47 12.82 4.88
CA TYR A 78 3.88 14.20 5.16
C TYR A 78 5.31 14.43 4.66
N ARG A 79 5.82 15.66 4.76
CA ARG A 79 7.19 15.96 4.38
C ARG A 79 8.15 15.29 5.37
N GLU A 80 8.91 14.31 4.90
CA GLU A 80 9.87 13.55 5.70
C GLU A 80 11.27 13.66 5.10
N ARG A 81 12.30 13.51 5.94
CA ARG A 81 13.69 13.46 5.45
C ARG A 81 13.92 12.16 4.70
N GLY A 82 14.43 12.25 3.47
CA GLY A 82 14.74 11.08 2.63
C GLY A 82 13.58 10.60 1.78
N ALA A 83 12.36 11.12 1.98
CA ALA A 83 11.26 10.89 1.05
C ALA A 83 11.48 11.69 -0.24
N GLU A 84 11.27 11.07 -1.39
CA GLU A 84 11.37 11.73 -2.69
C GLU A 84 10.19 12.68 -2.94
N ASN A 85 9.03 12.37 -2.36
CA ASN A 85 7.85 13.18 -2.44
C ASN A 85 6.94 12.95 -1.22
N ASN A 86 5.93 13.80 -1.08
CA ASN A 86 4.90 13.63 -0.09
C ASN A 86 3.52 13.48 -0.74
N ASN A 87 2.61 12.78 -0.06
CA ASN A 87 1.25 12.53 -0.49
C ASN A 87 1.17 11.93 -1.91
N ALA A 88 1.38 10.61 -2.00
CA ALA A 88 1.31 9.86 -3.25
C ALA A 88 -0.01 10.00 -4.01
N LEU A 89 -1.10 10.47 -3.39
CA LEU A 89 -2.37 10.73 -4.09
C LEU A 89 -2.42 12.08 -4.82
N ARG A 90 -1.45 12.97 -4.60
CA ARG A 90 -1.43 14.32 -5.20
C ARG A 90 -0.21 14.63 -6.07
N CYS A 91 0.82 13.79 -6.06
CA CYS A 91 2.02 13.99 -6.87
C CYS A 91 2.07 13.04 -8.07
N PRO A 92 2.66 13.41 -9.22
CA PRO A 92 2.86 12.50 -10.34
C PRO A 92 3.66 11.26 -9.94
N TRP A 93 3.30 10.11 -10.51
CA TRP A 93 4.03 8.87 -10.29
C TRP A 93 5.12 8.68 -11.35
N PRO A 94 6.31 8.18 -10.98
CA PRO A 94 7.33 7.87 -11.98
C PRO A 94 6.86 6.71 -12.86
N LYS A 95 7.21 6.77 -14.15
CA LYS A 95 6.91 5.71 -15.13
C LYS A 95 7.84 4.51 -14.91
N SER A 96 7.57 3.72 -13.88
CA SER A 96 8.34 2.55 -13.47
C SER A 96 7.45 1.58 -12.68
N LEU A 97 7.97 0.40 -12.31
CA LEU A 97 7.28 -0.50 -11.38
C LEU A 97 7.24 0.13 -9.98
N LEU A 98 6.05 0.29 -9.42
CA LEU A 98 5.84 0.92 -8.11
C LEU A 98 5.28 -0.09 -7.12
N TYR A 99 5.61 0.10 -5.85
CA TYR A 99 5.01 -0.62 -4.75
C TYR A 99 4.08 0.29 -3.97
N ALA A 100 2.93 -0.24 -3.57
CA ALA A 100 1.95 0.50 -2.80
C ALA A 100 1.31 -0.41 -1.75
N PHE A 101 1.48 -0.06 -0.49
CA PHE A 101 0.76 -0.67 0.63
C PHE A 101 0.05 0.43 1.43
N PRO A 102 -0.99 1.05 0.85
CA PRO A 102 -1.66 2.18 1.48
C PRO A 102 -2.45 1.75 2.72
N PRO A 103 -2.66 2.67 3.68
CA PRO A 103 -3.65 2.49 4.73
C PRO A 103 -5.03 2.14 4.15
N LEU A 104 -5.79 1.28 4.83
CA LEU A 104 -7.10 0.78 4.36
C LEU A 104 -8.04 1.89 3.83
N PRO A 105 -8.19 3.05 4.51
CA PRO A 105 -9.09 4.11 4.02
C PRO A 105 -8.65 4.74 2.68
N LEU A 106 -7.38 4.59 2.30
CA LEU A 106 -6.84 5.15 1.06
C LEU A 106 -6.88 4.17 -0.12
N ILE A 107 -7.13 2.87 0.11
CA ILE A 107 -7.20 1.86 -0.95
C ILE A 107 -8.11 2.28 -2.12
N PRO A 108 -9.36 2.77 -1.89
CA PRO A 108 -10.23 3.16 -3.00
C PRO A 108 -9.66 4.31 -3.86
N GLN A 109 -8.96 5.25 -3.22
CA GLN A 109 -8.35 6.39 -3.92
C GLN A 109 -7.13 5.96 -4.73
N VAL A 110 -6.33 5.02 -4.20
CA VAL A 110 -5.19 4.44 -4.92
C VAL A 110 -5.66 3.66 -6.14
N ILE A 111 -6.68 2.80 -5.99
CA ILE A 111 -7.24 2.02 -7.11
C ILE A 111 -7.75 2.94 -8.21
N ARG A 112 -8.54 3.97 -7.85
CA ARG A 112 -9.04 4.95 -8.83
C ARG A 112 -7.89 5.56 -9.64
N ARG A 113 -6.83 5.94 -8.95
CA ARG A 113 -5.65 6.56 -9.56
C ARG A 113 -4.82 5.61 -10.44
N VAL A 114 -4.87 4.30 -10.20
CA VAL A 114 -4.21 3.30 -11.06
C VAL A 114 -5.00 3.08 -12.36
N ILE A 115 -6.32 3.25 -12.31
CA ILE A 115 -7.22 3.04 -13.46
C ILE A 115 -7.27 4.28 -14.37
N ASP A 116 -7.16 5.48 -13.79
CA ASP A 116 -7.10 6.77 -14.50
C ASP A 116 -5.78 6.93 -15.30
#